data_AF-T1GMH6-F1
#
_entry.id   AF-T1GMH6-F1
#
_cell.length_a   1.000
_cell.length_b   1.000
_cell.length_c   1.000
_cell.angle_alpha   90.00
_cell.angle_beta   90.00
_cell.angle_gamma   90.00
#
_symmetry.space_group_name_H-M   'P 1'
#
loop_
_entity.id
_entity.type
_entity.pdbx_description
1 polymer ?
#
loop_
_entity_poly.entity_id
_entity_poly.type
_entity_poly.pdbx_seq_one_letter_code
_entity_poly.pdbx_strand_id
1 'polypeptide(L)'
;MTEEFNKMANSTTAEGRSSDPPQKTSPFVKPQFNLSEMHRFDNMSVRIIVHGFGSACPHVWVYELKTALMAVENCVVICVDWEKGAELPNYVKAAANTRLVGKQLAQLLLQLSEHKGLDLGRTHLIGFSLGAHASGFAGAELPGLKRITGLDPAGPLFESQHPKTRLDNSDADFVDVIHSNGENLILGGLGSWQPMGDVDFYPNGGRVQIGCSNLFVGAVSDFIWCKCL
;
A
#
# COMPACT_ATOMS: atom_id res chain seq x y z
N MET A 1 -9.33 12.21 -12.84
CA MET A 1 -8.12 12.90 -12.33
C MET A 1 -8.34 13.44 -10.93
N THR A 2 -9.39 14.24 -10.69
CA THR A 2 -9.78 14.76 -9.35
C THR A 2 -10.54 13.75 -8.47
N GLU A 3 -11.29 12.81 -9.04
CA GLU A 3 -12.12 11.89 -8.24
C GLU A 3 -11.33 10.81 -7.48
N GLU A 4 -10.24 10.31 -8.05
CA GLU A 4 -9.37 9.31 -7.40
C GLU A 4 -8.40 9.97 -6.40
N PHE A 5 -7.95 11.19 -6.70
CA PHE A 5 -7.11 12.01 -5.82
C PHE A 5 -7.83 12.37 -4.50
N ASN A 6 -9.13 12.66 -4.58
CA ASN A 6 -9.95 12.94 -3.40
C ASN A 6 -10.16 11.72 -2.49
N LYS A 7 -10.02 10.48 -3.00
CA LYS A 7 -10.25 9.27 -2.20
C LYS A 7 -9.02 8.85 -1.39
N MET A 8 -7.81 8.94 -1.95
CA MET A 8 -6.56 8.62 -1.23
C MET A 8 -6.38 9.45 0.03
N ALA A 9 -6.93 10.67 0.06
CA ALA A 9 -6.80 11.57 1.20
C ALA A 9 -7.88 11.42 2.29
N ASN A 10 -9.06 10.90 1.93
CA ASN A 10 -10.21 10.80 2.85
C ASN A 10 -10.06 9.69 3.91
N SER A 11 -8.98 8.90 3.89
CA SER A 11 -8.67 7.89 4.91
C SER A 11 -7.90 8.46 6.13
N THR A 12 -7.57 9.76 6.12
CA THR A 12 -6.87 10.45 7.22
C THR A 12 -7.86 10.82 8.31
N THR A 13 -8.20 9.90 9.22
CA THR A 13 -8.94 10.25 10.44
C THR A 13 -7.97 10.56 11.59
N ALA A 14 -7.92 11.83 11.99
CA ALA A 14 -7.47 12.27 13.31
C ALA A 14 -8.73 12.54 14.14
N GLU A 15 -9.08 11.65 15.06
CA GLU A 15 -10.27 11.82 15.91
C GLU A 15 -9.93 12.60 17.19
N GLY A 16 -10.53 13.78 17.33
CA GLY A 16 -10.66 14.52 18.60
C GLY A 16 -12.12 14.55 19.04
N ARG A 17 -12.40 14.26 20.32
CA ARG A 17 -13.75 14.24 20.91
C ARG A 17 -14.38 15.64 20.91
N SER A 18 -15.56 15.78 20.31
CA SER A 18 -16.53 16.82 20.66
C SER A 18 -17.95 16.27 20.51
N SER A 19 -18.81 16.59 21.48
CA SER A 19 -20.18 16.11 21.63
C SER A 19 -21.17 17.17 21.14
N ASP A 20 -21.78 16.97 19.96
CA ASP A 20 -22.94 17.74 19.50
C ASP A 20 -23.96 16.85 18.74
N PRO A 21 -25.27 17.17 18.80
CA PRO A 21 -26.36 16.31 18.31
C PRO A 21 -26.59 16.41 16.78
N PRO A 22 -27.27 15.43 16.16
CA PRO A 22 -27.25 15.22 14.71
C PRO A 22 -28.21 16.15 13.95
N GLN A 23 -27.70 16.85 12.94
CA GLN A 23 -28.52 17.58 11.95
C GLN A 23 -28.62 16.85 10.61
N LYS A 24 -29.77 17.10 9.96
CA LYS A 24 -30.34 16.47 8.77
C LYS A 24 -29.39 16.24 7.58
N THR A 25 -29.65 15.13 6.89
CA THR A 25 -28.94 14.60 5.72
C THR A 25 -28.84 15.60 4.57
N SER A 26 -27.61 16.08 4.33
CA SER A 26 -27.17 16.80 3.14
C SER A 26 -26.88 15.82 1.99
N PRO A 27 -27.09 16.18 0.71
CA PRO A 27 -26.63 15.36 -0.41
C PRO A 27 -25.12 15.09 -0.29
N PHE A 28 -24.70 13.84 -0.57
CA PHE A 28 -23.30 13.39 -0.51
C PHE A 28 -22.40 14.28 -1.39
N VAL A 29 -21.81 15.31 -0.79
CA VAL A 29 -20.69 16.07 -1.35
C VAL A 29 -19.48 15.17 -1.23
N LYS A 30 -18.87 14.77 -2.35
CA LYS A 30 -17.54 14.13 -2.32
C LYS A 30 -16.60 15.10 -1.59
N PRO A 31 -15.95 14.72 -0.47
CA PRO A 31 -15.01 15.61 0.18
C PRO A 31 -13.93 15.96 -0.83
N GLN A 32 -13.78 17.24 -1.15
CA GLN A 32 -12.63 17.71 -1.91
C GLN A 32 -11.43 17.65 -0.98
N PHE A 33 -10.35 17.04 -1.45
CA PHE A 33 -9.09 17.05 -0.73
C PHE A 33 -8.59 18.49 -0.63
N ASN A 34 -8.69 19.06 0.56
CA ASN A 34 -8.15 20.38 0.84
C ASN A 34 -6.86 20.22 1.63
N LEU A 35 -5.73 20.34 0.92
CA LEU A 35 -4.41 20.33 1.54
C LEU A 35 -4.36 21.31 2.72
N SER A 36 -4.96 22.50 2.62
CA SER A 36 -4.88 23.51 3.67
C SER A 36 -5.41 23.04 5.03
N GLU A 37 -6.36 22.12 5.06
CA GLU A 37 -7.00 21.59 6.28
C GLU A 37 -6.20 20.46 6.96
N MET A 38 -5.21 19.86 6.28
CA MET A 38 -4.38 18.82 6.89
C MET A 38 -3.43 19.36 7.97
N HIS A 39 -3.28 18.59 9.04
CA HIS A 39 -2.21 18.75 10.01
C HIS A 39 -0.84 18.79 9.34
N ARG A 40 0.07 19.58 9.90
CA ARG A 40 1.46 19.64 9.45
C ARG A 40 2.19 18.35 9.85
N PHE A 41 3.12 17.91 9.02
CA PHE A 41 3.92 16.69 9.20
C PHE A 41 5.32 16.97 9.76
N ASP A 42 5.60 18.21 10.17
CA ASP A 42 6.93 18.60 10.64
C ASP A 42 7.41 17.66 11.76
N ASN A 43 8.59 17.08 11.58
CA ASN A 43 9.22 16.13 12.51
C ASN A 43 8.42 14.85 12.83
N MET A 44 7.41 14.50 12.03
CA MET A 44 6.65 13.26 12.19
C MET A 44 7.21 12.14 11.31
N SER A 45 7.16 10.91 11.80
CA SER A 45 7.36 9.72 10.96
C SER A 45 6.05 9.41 10.23
N VAL A 46 6.12 9.11 8.92
CA VAL A 46 4.94 8.83 8.10
C VAL A 46 5.01 7.41 7.56
N ARG A 47 3.97 6.61 7.83
CA ARG A 47 3.82 5.25 7.32
C ARG A 47 2.68 5.23 6.31
N ILE A 48 2.94 4.66 5.14
CA ILE A 48 1.97 4.67 4.04
C ILE A 48 1.66 3.23 3.67
N ILE A 49 0.41 2.82 3.84
CA ILE A 49 -0.05 1.48 3.51
C ILE A 49 -0.67 1.52 2.11
N VAL A 50 -0.19 0.67 1.21
CA VAL A 50 -0.71 0.52 -0.14
C VAL A 50 -1.25 -0.90 -0.31
N HIS A 51 -2.57 -1.04 -0.40
CA HIS A 51 -3.21 -2.34 -0.52
C HIS A 51 -3.03 -2.95 -1.93
N GLY A 52 -3.38 -4.24 -2.05
CA GLY A 52 -3.26 -5.00 -3.30
C GLY A 52 -4.57 -5.17 -4.07
N PHE A 53 -4.56 -6.16 -4.98
CA PHE A 53 -5.68 -6.55 -5.82
C PHE A 53 -6.90 -7.00 -5.00
N GLY A 54 -8.10 -6.56 -5.37
CA GLY A 54 -9.36 -6.91 -4.68
C GLY A 54 -9.48 -6.40 -3.25
N SER A 55 -8.59 -5.52 -2.80
CA SER A 55 -8.57 -4.99 -1.44
C SER A 55 -8.95 -3.51 -1.40
N ALA A 56 -9.26 -3.00 -0.20
CA ALA A 56 -9.53 -1.59 0.06
C ALA A 56 -9.02 -1.20 1.46
N CYS A 57 -8.88 0.11 1.73
CA CYS A 57 -8.44 0.60 3.05
C CYS A 57 -9.34 0.20 4.23
N PRO A 58 -10.67 0.04 4.08
CA PRO A 58 -11.53 -0.42 5.17
C PRO A 58 -11.37 -1.92 5.53
N HIS A 59 -10.55 -2.69 4.80
CA HIS A 59 -10.34 -4.10 5.13
C HIS A 59 -9.58 -4.28 6.45
N VAL A 60 -9.93 -5.35 7.18
CA VAL A 60 -9.52 -5.60 8.57
C VAL A 60 -7.99 -5.57 8.74
N TRP A 61 -7.28 -6.37 7.95
CA TRP A 61 -5.81 -6.34 7.77
C TRP A 61 -5.17 -4.93 7.74
N VAL A 62 -5.72 -3.98 6.97
CA VAL A 62 -5.17 -2.62 6.83
C VAL A 62 -5.35 -1.88 8.15
N TYR A 63 -6.53 -2.04 8.78
CA TYR A 63 -6.83 -1.47 10.08
C TYR A 63 -5.93 -2.05 11.18
N GLU A 64 -5.70 -3.36 11.17
CA GLU A 64 -4.81 -4.04 12.12
C GLU A 64 -3.36 -3.59 11.93
N LEU A 65 -2.87 -3.50 10.69
CA LEU A 65 -1.54 -3.00 10.39
C LEU A 65 -1.37 -1.55 10.84
N LYS A 66 -2.34 -0.68 10.53
CA LYS A 66 -2.37 0.71 11.02
C LYS A 66 -2.26 0.74 12.55
N THR A 67 -3.08 -0.04 13.24
CA THR A 67 -3.13 -0.06 14.71
C THR A 67 -1.82 -0.55 15.29
N ALA A 68 -1.24 -1.61 14.72
CA ALA A 68 0.06 -2.14 15.14
C ALA A 68 1.19 -1.13 14.97
N LEU A 69 1.24 -0.41 13.83
CA LEU A 69 2.23 0.64 13.59
C LEU A 69 2.13 1.77 14.61
N MET A 70 0.91 2.26 14.86
CA MET A 70 0.66 3.33 15.83
C MET A 70 0.91 2.90 17.28
N ALA A 71 0.83 1.60 17.59
CA ALA A 71 1.10 1.07 18.92
C ALA A 71 2.60 1.06 19.27
N VAL A 72 3.48 0.99 18.27
CA VAL A 72 4.94 0.88 18.47
C VAL A 72 5.71 2.16 18.13
N GLU A 73 5.13 3.04 17.31
CA GLU A 73 5.74 4.32 16.95
C GLU A 73 4.68 5.44 16.94
N ASN A 74 5.06 6.60 17.48
CA ASN A 74 4.28 7.82 17.28
C ASN A 74 4.45 8.32 15.83
N CYS A 75 3.59 7.84 14.95
CA CYS A 75 3.63 8.12 13.52
C CYS A 75 2.25 8.46 12.95
N VAL A 76 2.25 9.13 11.79
CA VAL A 76 1.05 9.30 10.99
C VAL A 76 0.94 8.12 10.03
N VAL A 77 -0.21 7.45 10.01
CA VAL A 77 -0.48 6.37 9.06
C VAL A 77 -1.46 6.85 8.00
N ILE A 78 -1.08 6.76 6.73
CA ILE A 78 -1.91 7.08 5.57
C ILE A 78 -2.19 5.77 4.83
N CYS A 79 -3.46 5.49 4.51
CA CYS A 79 -3.81 4.38 3.64
C CYS A 79 -4.18 4.89 2.25
N VAL A 80 -3.48 4.37 1.23
CA VAL A 80 -3.71 4.68 -0.17
C VAL A 80 -4.85 3.81 -0.69
N ASP A 81 -6.05 4.39 -0.72
CA ASP A 81 -7.25 3.70 -1.23
C ASP A 81 -7.35 3.83 -2.75
N TRP A 82 -7.09 2.73 -3.46
CA TRP A 82 -7.22 2.60 -4.90
C TRP A 82 -8.12 1.42 -5.29
N GLU A 83 -9.08 1.04 -4.42
CA GLU A 83 -10.03 -0.07 -4.58
C GLU A 83 -10.59 -0.18 -6.01
N LYS A 84 -11.07 0.93 -6.58
CA LYS A 84 -11.63 0.98 -7.94
C LYS A 84 -10.62 0.61 -9.03
N GLY A 85 -9.36 0.96 -8.83
CA GLY A 85 -8.26 0.60 -9.71
C GLY A 85 -7.78 -0.83 -9.50
N ALA A 86 -8.04 -1.41 -8.33
CA ALA A 86 -7.66 -2.75 -7.90
C ALA A 86 -8.78 -3.80 -8.06
N GLU A 87 -9.92 -3.43 -8.62
CA GLU A 87 -11.15 -4.23 -8.61
C GLU A 87 -11.01 -5.61 -9.30
N LEU A 88 -11.66 -6.61 -8.71
CA LEU A 88 -11.90 -7.90 -9.35
C LEU A 88 -12.90 -7.76 -10.51
N PRO A 89 -12.84 -8.61 -11.56
CA PRO A 89 -11.91 -9.73 -11.75
C PRO A 89 -10.68 -9.39 -12.61
N ASN A 90 -10.51 -8.13 -13.04
CA ASN A 90 -9.55 -7.79 -14.09
C ASN A 90 -8.13 -7.52 -13.55
N TYR A 91 -7.39 -8.59 -13.28
CA TYR A 91 -6.01 -8.51 -12.77
C TYR A 91 -5.07 -7.72 -13.70
N VAL A 92 -5.16 -7.91 -15.02
CA VAL A 92 -4.27 -7.22 -15.99
C VAL A 92 -4.46 -5.71 -15.90
N LYS A 93 -5.71 -5.24 -15.83
CA LYS A 93 -6.04 -3.82 -15.65
C LYS A 93 -5.51 -3.32 -14.30
N ALA A 94 -5.72 -4.06 -13.21
CA ALA A 94 -5.23 -3.67 -11.90
C ALA A 94 -3.70 -3.58 -11.84
N ALA A 95 -3.00 -4.56 -12.41
CA ALA A 95 -1.55 -4.55 -12.54
C ALA A 95 -1.06 -3.34 -13.35
N ALA A 96 -1.71 -3.02 -14.48
CA ALA A 96 -1.36 -1.82 -15.25
C ALA A 96 -1.61 -0.51 -14.48
N ASN A 97 -2.68 -0.45 -13.68
CA ASN A 97 -3.03 0.72 -12.87
C ASN A 97 -2.00 1.03 -11.79
N THR A 98 -1.22 0.06 -11.32
CA THR A 98 -0.18 0.29 -10.28
C THR A 98 0.79 1.40 -10.65
N ARG A 99 1.13 1.57 -11.94
CA ARG A 99 1.98 2.67 -12.42
C ARG A 99 1.33 4.03 -12.21
N LEU A 100 0.03 4.13 -12.51
CA LEU A 100 -0.72 5.37 -12.32
C LEU A 100 -0.85 5.68 -10.82
N VAL A 101 -1.18 4.67 -10.00
CA VAL A 101 -1.28 4.79 -8.54
C VAL A 101 0.05 5.24 -7.94
N GLY A 102 1.17 4.62 -8.34
CA GLY A 102 2.50 5.02 -7.87
C GLY A 102 2.84 6.47 -8.24
N LYS A 103 2.56 6.88 -9.48
CA LYS A 103 2.76 8.26 -9.91
C LYS A 103 1.91 9.26 -9.12
N GLN A 104 0.64 8.93 -8.86
CA GLN A 104 -0.25 9.77 -8.07
C GLN A 104 0.21 9.87 -6.62
N LEU A 105 0.67 8.76 -6.04
CA LEU A 105 1.23 8.72 -4.69
C LEU A 105 2.50 9.57 -4.59
N ALA A 106 3.42 9.47 -5.56
CA ALA A 106 4.60 10.31 -5.60
C ALA A 106 4.24 11.81 -5.67
N GLN A 107 3.30 12.18 -6.55
CA GLN A 107 2.82 13.56 -6.64
C GLN A 107 2.22 14.06 -5.32
N LEU A 108 1.41 13.25 -4.65
CA LEU A 108 0.86 13.59 -3.34
C LEU A 108 1.97 13.82 -2.30
N LEU A 109 2.97 12.93 -2.23
CA LEU A 109 4.04 13.04 -1.24
C LEU A 109 4.95 14.23 -1.48
N LEU A 110 5.22 14.57 -2.74
CA LEU A 110 5.92 15.81 -3.09
C LEU A 110 5.14 17.04 -2.63
N GLN A 111 3.82 17.08 -2.86
CA GLN A 111 2.97 18.19 -2.40
C GLN A 111 2.91 18.30 -0.87
N LEU A 112 2.85 17.17 -0.16
CA LEU A 112 2.89 17.15 1.30
C LEU A 112 4.26 17.58 1.83
N SER A 113 5.34 17.22 1.14
CA SER A 113 6.68 17.63 1.51
C SER A 113 6.84 19.15 1.33
N GLU A 114 6.44 19.67 0.18
CA GLU A 114 6.54 21.10 -0.16
C GLU A 114 5.66 21.98 0.72
N HIS A 115 4.42 21.58 1.00
CA HIS A 115 3.44 22.46 1.64
C HIS A 115 3.13 22.12 3.10
N LYS A 116 3.48 20.92 3.55
CA LYS A 116 3.09 20.43 4.89
C LYS A 116 4.25 19.90 5.72
N GLY A 117 5.48 19.99 5.23
CA GLY A 117 6.68 19.61 5.99
C GLY A 117 6.87 18.10 6.14
N LEU A 118 6.28 17.31 5.23
CA LEU A 118 6.54 15.87 5.19
C LEU A 118 8.00 15.62 4.78
N ASP A 119 8.71 14.87 5.60
CA ASP A 119 10.11 14.50 5.34
C ASP A 119 10.16 13.11 4.68
N LEU A 120 10.62 13.05 3.43
CA LEU A 120 10.81 11.79 2.70
C LEU A 120 11.83 10.87 3.40
N GLY A 121 12.81 11.45 4.11
CA GLY A 121 13.79 10.76 4.94
C GLY A 121 13.19 10.11 6.20
N ARG A 122 11.92 10.41 6.51
CA ARG A 122 11.13 9.82 7.60
C ARG A 122 9.84 9.17 7.11
N THR A 123 9.74 8.94 5.80
CA THR A 123 8.58 8.34 5.15
C THR A 123 8.89 6.89 4.77
N HIS A 124 7.95 6.00 5.07
CA HIS A 124 8.06 4.57 4.79
C HIS A 124 6.81 4.07 4.06
N LEU A 125 6.99 3.59 2.83
CA LEU A 125 5.92 2.93 2.08
C LEU A 125 5.88 1.44 2.41
N ILE A 126 4.70 0.90 2.66
CA ILE A 126 4.43 -0.50 2.97
C ILE A 126 3.39 -0.98 1.97
N GLY A 127 3.82 -1.72 0.96
CA GLY A 127 2.97 -2.16 -0.13
C GLY A 127 2.73 -3.67 -0.09
N PHE A 128 1.47 -4.09 -0.16
CA PHE A 128 1.09 -5.51 -0.23
C PHE A 128 0.71 -5.92 -1.66
N SER A 129 1.21 -7.07 -2.15
CA SER A 129 0.86 -7.61 -3.46
C SER A 129 1.09 -6.59 -4.59
N LEU A 130 0.07 -6.21 -5.37
CA LEU A 130 0.17 -5.13 -6.36
C LEU A 130 0.57 -3.76 -5.77
N GLY A 131 0.26 -3.53 -4.49
CA GLY A 131 0.64 -2.33 -3.76
C GLY A 131 2.15 -2.21 -3.53
N ALA A 132 2.89 -3.34 -3.51
CA ALA A 132 4.36 -3.32 -3.44
C ALA A 132 4.96 -2.66 -4.68
N HIS A 133 4.46 -3.02 -5.87
CA HIS A 133 4.89 -2.42 -7.13
C HIS A 133 4.43 -0.96 -7.27
N ALA A 134 3.21 -0.65 -6.84
CA ALA A 134 2.77 0.75 -6.77
C ALA A 134 3.68 1.60 -5.85
N SER A 135 4.16 1.03 -4.75
CA SER A 135 5.13 1.68 -3.86
C SER A 135 6.50 1.87 -4.53
N GLY A 136 7.00 0.86 -5.26
CA GLY A 136 8.22 0.98 -6.06
C GLY A 136 8.12 2.08 -7.13
N PHE A 137 7.01 2.10 -7.88
CA PHE A 137 6.76 3.16 -8.86
C PHE A 137 6.65 4.56 -8.24
N ALA A 138 6.16 4.67 -7.01
CA ALA A 138 6.19 5.95 -6.28
C ALA A 138 7.61 6.32 -5.87
N GLY A 139 8.36 5.36 -5.30
CA GLY A 139 9.73 5.56 -4.84
C GLY A 139 10.70 6.00 -5.94
N ALA A 140 10.57 5.42 -7.14
CA ALA A 140 11.35 5.81 -8.31
C ALA A 140 11.20 7.30 -8.71
N GLU A 141 10.13 7.97 -8.28
CA GLU A 141 9.84 9.38 -8.53
C GLU A 141 10.14 10.27 -7.29
N LEU A 142 10.59 9.67 -6.17
CA LEU A 142 10.79 10.31 -4.87
C LEU A 142 12.26 10.21 -4.42
N PRO A 143 13.16 11.07 -4.94
CA PRO A 143 14.54 11.07 -4.50
C PRO A 143 14.62 11.34 -2.98
N GLY A 144 15.34 10.47 -2.26
CA GLY A 144 15.48 10.55 -0.80
C GLY A 144 14.34 9.90 0.00
N LEU A 145 13.47 9.11 -0.64
CA LEU A 145 12.53 8.25 0.07
C LEU A 145 13.29 7.25 0.94
N LYS A 146 12.99 7.23 2.24
CA LYS A 146 13.80 6.46 3.19
C LYS A 146 13.65 4.96 3.06
N ARG A 147 12.43 4.47 2.90
CA ARG A 147 12.17 3.03 2.97
C ARG A 147 10.95 2.60 2.18
N ILE A 148 11.05 1.42 1.56
CA ILE A 148 9.92 0.65 1.07
C ILE A 148 9.97 -0.75 1.71
N THR A 149 8.84 -1.22 2.23
CA THR A 149 8.63 -2.63 2.55
C THR A 149 7.66 -3.25 1.55
N GLY A 150 8.11 -4.28 0.83
CA GLY A 150 7.27 -5.11 -0.03
C GLY A 150 6.75 -6.31 0.75
N LEU A 151 5.44 -6.35 1.01
CA LEU A 151 4.76 -7.50 1.61
C LEU A 151 4.23 -8.38 0.48
N ASP A 152 4.88 -9.52 0.27
CA ASP A 152 4.59 -10.52 -0.76
C ASP A 152 4.27 -9.88 -2.14
N PRO A 153 5.25 -9.20 -2.78
CA PRO A 153 5.01 -8.51 -4.05
C PRO A 153 4.46 -9.47 -5.11
N ALA A 154 3.49 -9.03 -5.91
CA ALA A 154 2.80 -9.92 -6.84
C ALA A 154 3.74 -10.45 -7.94
N GLY A 155 3.77 -11.77 -8.14
CA GLY A 155 4.57 -12.39 -9.21
C GLY A 155 4.00 -12.15 -10.62
N PRO A 156 2.71 -12.45 -10.88
CA PRO A 156 2.15 -12.38 -12.23
C PRO A 156 2.25 -10.97 -12.84
N LEU A 157 2.85 -10.88 -14.03
CA LEU A 157 3.14 -9.65 -14.80
C LEU A 157 4.30 -8.78 -14.31
N PHE A 158 4.98 -9.15 -13.21
CA PHE A 158 6.10 -8.38 -12.65
C PHE A 158 7.39 -9.20 -12.49
N GLU A 159 7.27 -10.46 -12.10
CA GLU A 159 8.41 -11.36 -11.96
C GLU A 159 9.15 -11.54 -13.28
N SER A 160 10.48 -11.59 -13.21
CA SER A 160 11.41 -11.60 -14.35
C SER A 160 11.30 -10.41 -15.30
N GLN A 161 10.52 -9.37 -14.95
CA GLN A 161 10.50 -8.13 -15.71
C GLN A 161 11.66 -7.22 -15.30
N HIS A 162 11.93 -6.24 -16.15
CA HIS A 162 12.99 -5.25 -15.93
C HIS A 162 12.76 -4.50 -14.60
N PRO A 163 13.81 -4.17 -13.81
CA PRO A 163 13.70 -3.41 -12.55
C PRO A 163 12.71 -2.24 -12.58
N LYS A 164 12.81 -1.36 -13.59
CA LYS A 164 11.88 -0.23 -13.87
C LYS A 164 10.39 -0.57 -14.05
N THR A 165 10.02 -1.84 -14.08
CA THR A 165 8.64 -2.30 -14.30
C THR A 165 8.09 -3.09 -13.12
N ARG A 166 8.77 -3.09 -11.98
CA ARG A 166 8.37 -3.73 -10.72
C ARG A 166 8.97 -2.95 -9.55
N LEU A 167 8.79 -3.47 -8.33
CA LEU A 167 9.55 -3.02 -7.17
C LEU A 167 11.01 -3.46 -7.35
N ASP A 168 11.95 -2.60 -6.98
CA ASP A 168 13.38 -2.84 -7.04
C ASP A 168 14.11 -2.12 -5.90
N ASN A 169 15.31 -2.59 -5.54
CA ASN A 169 16.07 -2.01 -4.43
C ASN A 169 16.46 -0.56 -4.66
N SER A 170 16.53 -0.11 -5.92
CA SER A 170 16.81 1.28 -6.27
C SER A 170 15.65 2.26 -6.02
N ASP A 171 14.46 1.79 -5.66
CA ASP A 171 13.27 2.63 -5.50
C ASP A 171 13.23 3.42 -4.17
N ALA A 172 14.13 3.13 -3.22
CA ALA A 172 14.30 3.89 -1.97
C ALA A 172 15.72 3.74 -1.43
N ASP A 173 16.06 4.50 -0.38
CA ASP A 173 17.35 4.33 0.33
C ASP A 173 17.51 2.94 0.94
N PHE A 174 16.41 2.27 1.26
CA PHE A 174 16.38 0.91 1.77
C PHE A 174 15.08 0.20 1.39
N VAL A 175 15.17 -0.95 0.76
CA VAL A 175 14.03 -1.79 0.39
C VAL A 175 14.14 -3.14 1.07
N ASP A 176 13.13 -3.49 1.87
CA ASP A 176 13.02 -4.82 2.47
C ASP A 176 11.76 -5.56 2.00
N VAL A 177 11.90 -6.83 1.65
CA VAL A 177 10.84 -7.61 1.03
C VAL A 177 10.58 -8.87 1.83
N ILE A 178 9.31 -9.20 2.04
CA ILE A 178 8.89 -10.46 2.65
C ILE A 178 8.19 -11.28 1.57
N HIS A 179 8.72 -12.46 1.25
CA HIS A 179 8.14 -13.40 0.30
C HIS A 179 7.41 -14.50 1.07
N SER A 180 6.09 -14.56 0.99
CA SER A 180 5.28 -15.55 1.72
C SER A 180 4.55 -16.53 0.80
N ASN A 181 4.34 -16.19 -0.48
CA ASN A 181 3.58 -17.01 -1.44
C ASN A 181 4.25 -17.13 -2.83
N GLY A 182 5.57 -17.30 -2.87
CA GLY A 182 6.39 -17.40 -4.09
C GLY A 182 6.40 -18.78 -4.77
N GLU A 183 5.35 -19.59 -4.63
CA GLU A 183 5.22 -20.85 -5.39
C GLU A 183 4.83 -20.57 -6.85
N ASN A 184 4.93 -21.57 -7.73
CA ASN A 184 4.51 -21.42 -9.12
C ASN A 184 3.02 -21.06 -9.22
N LEU A 185 2.67 -20.21 -10.19
CA LEU A 185 1.30 -19.78 -10.44
C LEU A 185 0.32 -20.96 -10.64
N ILE A 186 0.77 -22.03 -11.30
CA ILE A 186 -0.03 -23.25 -11.53
C ILE A 186 -0.37 -23.97 -10.21
N LEU A 187 0.49 -23.80 -9.19
CA LEU A 187 0.34 -24.40 -7.87
C LEU A 187 -0.27 -23.43 -6.84
N GLY A 188 -0.77 -22.27 -7.28
CA GLY A 188 -1.48 -21.29 -6.44
C GLY A 188 -0.62 -20.16 -5.88
N GLY A 189 0.67 -20.09 -6.23
CA GLY A 189 1.51 -18.96 -5.82
C GLY A 189 1.18 -17.67 -6.56
N LEU A 190 1.03 -16.59 -5.79
CA LEU A 190 0.69 -15.26 -6.30
C LEU A 190 1.78 -14.22 -6.00
N GLY A 191 2.64 -14.50 -5.04
CA GLY A 191 3.83 -13.70 -4.74
C GLY A 191 4.97 -14.02 -5.71
N SER A 192 5.91 -13.09 -5.82
CA SER A 192 7.17 -13.32 -6.52
C SER A 192 8.13 -14.08 -5.62
N TRP A 193 8.93 -14.97 -6.18
CA TRP A 193 10.07 -15.59 -5.50
C TRP A 193 11.38 -14.85 -5.77
N GLN A 194 11.47 -14.14 -6.89
CA GLN A 194 12.60 -13.31 -7.28
C GLN A 194 12.94 -12.26 -6.20
N PRO A 195 14.21 -12.16 -5.75
CA PRO A 195 14.63 -11.11 -4.84
C PRO A 195 14.57 -9.74 -5.52
N MET A 196 14.08 -8.74 -4.79
CA MET A 196 13.90 -7.38 -5.30
C MET A 196 14.13 -6.28 -4.26
N GLY A 197 14.59 -6.61 -3.06
CA GLY A 197 15.01 -5.65 -2.06
C GLY A 197 16.53 -5.55 -1.89
N ASP A 198 16.96 -4.69 -0.97
CA ASP A 198 18.28 -4.78 -0.35
C ASP A 198 18.35 -5.99 0.61
N VAL A 199 17.21 -6.33 1.21
CA VAL A 199 17.04 -7.51 2.07
C VAL A 199 15.73 -8.20 1.72
N ASP A 200 15.83 -9.49 1.39
CA ASP A 200 14.68 -10.34 1.09
C ASP A 200 14.54 -11.46 2.15
N PHE A 201 13.37 -11.53 2.77
CA PHE A 201 13.01 -12.50 3.80
C PHE A 201 12.10 -13.56 3.21
N TYR A 202 12.40 -14.84 3.48
CA TYR A 202 11.65 -15.99 2.99
C TYR A 202 11.14 -16.84 4.17
N PRO A 203 10.15 -16.37 4.96
CA PRO A 203 9.56 -17.14 6.05
C PRO A 203 9.06 -18.49 5.54
N ASN A 204 9.41 -19.56 6.28
CA ASN A 204 9.09 -20.94 5.90
C ASN A 204 9.54 -21.34 4.47
N GLY A 205 10.61 -20.71 3.96
CA GLY A 205 11.11 -20.92 2.60
C GLY A 205 10.43 -20.05 1.54
N GLY A 206 9.47 -19.21 1.93
CA GLY A 206 8.83 -18.15 1.13
C GLY A 206 7.93 -18.62 -0.01
N ARG A 207 7.51 -19.89 0.03
CA ARG A 207 6.63 -20.48 -0.98
C ARG A 207 5.26 -20.85 -0.45
N VAL A 208 5.25 -21.58 0.67
CA VAL A 208 4.02 -22.10 1.29
C VAL A 208 4.11 -21.89 2.79
N GLN A 209 3.14 -21.17 3.35
CA GLN A 209 3.08 -20.91 4.79
C GLN A 209 2.32 -22.01 5.53
N ILE A 210 2.80 -22.36 6.72
CA ILE A 210 2.16 -23.36 7.57
C ILE A 210 0.78 -22.83 8.01
N GLY A 211 -0.28 -23.59 7.73
CA GLY A 211 -1.66 -23.21 8.05
C GLY A 211 -2.45 -22.61 6.87
N CYS A 212 -1.82 -22.41 5.72
CA CYS A 212 -2.44 -21.91 4.50
C CYS A 212 -2.80 -23.04 3.52
N SER A 213 -3.92 -22.90 2.82
CA SER A 213 -4.43 -23.92 1.89
C SER A 213 -4.12 -23.55 0.44
N ASN A 214 -3.41 -24.40 -0.30
CA ASN A 214 -2.96 -24.15 -1.69
C ASN A 214 -4.07 -24.13 -2.77
N LEU A 215 -5.36 -24.16 -2.40
CA LEU A 215 -6.44 -24.36 -3.38
C LEU A 215 -7.12 -23.03 -3.73
N PHE A 216 -7.45 -22.85 -5.01
CA PHE A 216 -8.15 -21.70 -5.60
C PHE A 216 -9.44 -21.27 -4.84
N VAL A 217 -10.03 -22.16 -4.05
CA VAL A 217 -11.20 -21.89 -3.18
C VAL A 217 -10.78 -21.21 -1.86
N GLY A 218 -9.59 -21.52 -1.35
CA GLY A 218 -8.96 -20.93 -0.17
C GLY A 218 -8.39 -19.53 -0.42
N ALA A 219 -7.89 -19.24 -1.63
CA ALA A 219 -7.33 -17.93 -1.96
C ALA A 219 -8.34 -16.78 -1.76
N VAL A 220 -9.62 -16.99 -2.09
CA VAL A 220 -10.67 -15.97 -1.87
C VAL A 220 -10.99 -15.82 -0.38
N SER A 221 -11.06 -16.92 0.38
CA SER A 221 -11.29 -16.85 1.82
C SER A 221 -10.10 -16.29 2.58
N ASP A 222 -8.87 -16.55 2.14
CA ASP A 222 -7.64 -16.11 2.78
C ASP A 222 -7.39 -14.62 2.53
N PHE A 223 -7.79 -14.10 1.36
CA PHE A 223 -7.87 -12.66 1.09
C PHE A 223 -8.89 -11.94 2.00
N ILE A 224 -10.03 -12.59 2.28
CA ILE A 224 -11.10 -12.01 3.10
C ILE A 224 -10.76 -12.10 4.60
N TRP A 225 -10.08 -13.16 5.04
CA TRP A 225 -9.82 -13.45 6.46
C TRP A 225 -8.38 -13.21 6.91
N CYS A 226 -7.49 -12.73 6.04
CA CYS A 226 -6.11 -12.37 6.39
C CYS A 226 -5.31 -13.50 7.06
N LYS A 227 -5.65 -14.76 6.80
CA LYS A 227 -5.00 -15.91 7.45
C LYS A 227 -3.61 -16.22 6.89
N CYS A 228 -3.28 -15.68 5.72
CA CYS A 228 -2.14 -16.10 4.89
C CYS A 228 -1.39 -14.94 4.23
N LEU A 229 -1.50 -13.73 4.79
CA LEU A 229 -0.66 -12.57 4.45
C LEU A 229 0.77 -12.78 4.97
#